data_AF-A0A355HBP8-F1
#
_entry.id   AF-A0A355HBP8-F1
#
_cell.length_a   1.000
_cell.length_b   1.000
_cell.length_c   1.000
_cell.angle_alpha   90.00
_cell.angle_beta   90.00
_cell.angle_gamma   90.00
#
_symmetry.space_group_name_H-M   'P 1'
#
loop_
_entity.id
_entity.type
_entity.pdbx_description
1 polymer ?
#
loop_
_entity_poly.entity_id
_entity_poly.type
_entity_poly.pdbx_seq_one_letter_code
_entity_poly.pdbx_strand_id
1 'polypeptide(L)' 'MFKTVNKDVWAFDAEWVPDPEAGRRLYQLQEDTSDSEVIRKMWEEGGADEENPMPYLKTTICRVISIAAVVRT' A
#
# COMPACT_ATOMS: atom_id res chain seq x y z
N MET A 1 -22.44 7.27 -19.15
CA MET A 1 -22.56 6.05 -19.97
C MET A 1 -21.39 6.02 -20.94
N PHE A 2 -20.52 5.00 -20.86
CA PHE A 2 -19.42 4.85 -21.81
C PHE A 2 -19.98 4.64 -23.21
N LYS A 3 -19.56 5.47 -24.17
CA LYS A 3 -20.06 5.42 -25.56
C LYS A 3 -19.36 4.35 -26.39
N THR A 4 -18.16 3.96 -25.97
CA THR A 4 -17.32 2.94 -26.59
C THR A 4 -16.45 2.28 -25.52
N VAL A 5 -16.14 1.00 -25.70
CA VAL A 5 -15.21 0.23 -24.87
C VAL A 5 -14.15 -0.32 -25.81
N ASN A 6 -12.87 -0.25 -25.42
CA ASN A 6 -11.76 -0.75 -26.23
C ASN A 6 -11.91 -2.27 -26.47
N LYS A 7 -11.25 -2.79 -27.51
CA LYS A 7 -11.19 -4.22 -27.79
C LYS A 7 -10.58 -4.96 -26.60
N ASP A 8 -9.38 -4.53 -26.21
CA ASP A 8 -8.65 -5.09 -25.09
C ASP A 8 -8.94 -4.28 -23.82
N VAL A 9 -9.50 -4.93 -22.80
CA VAL A 9 -9.82 -4.32 -21.50
C VAL A 9 -9.28 -5.18 -20.38
N TRP A 10 -8.55 -4.54 -19.48
CA TRP A 10 -8.03 -5.13 -18.26
C TRP A 10 -8.65 -4.37 -17.09
N ALA A 11 -9.51 -5.05 -16.34
CA ALA A 11 -9.99 -4.56 -15.05
C ALA A 11 -9.26 -5.35 -13.97
N PHE A 12 -8.68 -4.66 -13.00
CA PHE A 12 -8.00 -5.31 -11.89
C PHE A 12 -8.34 -4.63 -10.58
N ASP A 13 -8.27 -5.43 -9.53
CA ASP A 13 -8.33 -5.02 -8.15
C ASP A 13 -7.07 -5.53 -7.45
N ALA A 14 -6.46 -4.68 -6.63
CA ALA A 14 -5.18 -4.99 -5.99
C ALA A 14 -5.30 -4.75 -4.50
N GLU A 15 -4.83 -5.71 -3.70
CA GLU A 15 -4.75 -5.60 -2.26
C GLU A 15 -3.30 -5.35 -1.88
N TRP A 16 -3.06 -4.41 -0.96
CA TRP A 16 -1.73 -4.07 -0.50
C TRP A 16 -1.69 -3.82 1.00
N VAL A 17 -0.51 -4.02 1.59
CA VAL A 17 -0.24 -3.75 3.01
C VAL A 17 1.03 -2.91 3.14
N PRO A 18 1.21 -2.17 4.25
CA PRO A 18 2.47 -1.48 4.54
C PRO A 18 3.65 -2.46 4.46
N ASP A 19 4.75 -2.03 3.83
CA ASP A 19 5.95 -2.84 3.72
C ASP A 19 6.96 -2.46 4.81
N PRO A 20 7.17 -3.28 5.85
CA PRO A 20 8.12 -2.98 6.91
C PRO A 20 9.57 -2.95 6.42
N GLU A 21 9.91 -3.63 5.33
CA GLU A 21 11.27 -3.56 4.77
C GLU A 21 11.53 -2.18 4.14
N ALA A 22 10.55 -1.68 3.38
CA ALA A 22 10.59 -0.32 2.83
C ALA A 22 10.59 0.73 3.94
N GLY A 23 9.74 0.59 4.96
CA GLY A 23 9.68 1.49 6.11
C GLY A 23 11.01 1.56 6.88
N ARG A 24 11.64 0.40 7.14
CA ARG A 24 12.92 0.33 7.86
C ARG A 24 14.03 1.08 7.12
N ARG A 25 14.10 0.96 5.79
CA ARG A 25 15.04 1.69 4.94
C ARG A 25 14.73 3.19 4.88
N LEU A 26 13.46 3.52 4.68
CA LEU A 26 13.01 4.91 4.53
C LEU A 26 13.31 5.75 5.78
N TYR A 27 13.09 5.18 6.95
CA TYR A 27 13.28 5.86 8.24
C TYR A 27 14.59 5.50 8.94
N GLN A 28 15.49 4.75 8.28
CA GLN A 28 16.81 4.37 8.79
C GLN A 28 16.74 3.72 10.19
N LEU A 29 15.74 2.84 10.38
CA LEU A 29 15.53 2.13 11.64
C LEU A 29 16.52 0.96 11.79
N GLN A 30 16.74 0.53 13.03
CA GLN A 30 17.64 -0.59 13.32
C GLN A 30 17.09 -1.90 12.72
N GLU A 31 17.99 -2.82 12.34
CA GLU A 31 17.61 -4.08 11.70
C GLU A 31 16.72 -4.97 12.59
N ASP A 32 16.90 -4.90 13.89
CA ASP A 32 16.16 -5.64 14.91
C ASP A 32 14.84 -4.97 15.31
N THR A 33 14.52 -3.79 14.78
CA THR A 33 13.21 -3.15 15.01
C THR A 33 12.11 -4.05 14.45
N SER A 34 11.11 -4.37 15.28
CA SER A 34 10.04 -5.27 14.87
C SER A 34 9.20 -4.68 13.74
N ASP A 35 8.67 -5.52 12.87
CA ASP A 35 7.83 -5.05 11.75
C ASP A 35 6.62 -4.23 12.25
N SER A 36 6.03 -4.60 13.39
CA SER A 36 4.95 -3.84 14.03
C SER A 36 5.37 -2.41 14.41
N GLU A 37 6.59 -2.23 14.93
CA GLU A 37 7.09 -0.91 15.30
C GLU A 37 7.44 -0.08 14.08
N VAL A 38 7.99 -0.72 13.04
CA VAL A 38 8.24 -0.05 11.75
C VAL A 38 6.92 0.45 11.14
N ILE A 39 5.88 -0.39 11.10
CA ILE A 39 4.58 -0.02 10.55
C ILE A 39 3.93 1.10 11.38
N ARG A 40 4.04 1.06 12.71
CA ARG A 40 3.59 2.16 13.57
C ARG A 40 4.30 3.47 13.22
N LYS A 41 5.63 3.43 13.04
CA LYS A 41 6.42 4.58 12.61
C LYS A 41 5.99 5.09 11.23
N MET A 42 5.66 4.19 10.30
CA MET A 42 5.13 4.57 8.99
C MET A 42 3.82 5.37 9.11
N TRP A 43 2.91 4.97 10.00
CA TRP A 43 1.67 5.71 10.24
C TRP A 43 1.90 7.04 10.94
N GLU A 44 2.78 7.10 11.94
CA GLU A 44 3.17 8.37 12.60
C GLU A 44 3.70 9.39 11.57
N GLU A 45 4.62 8.97 10.70
CA GLU A 45 5.15 9.80 9.61
C GLU A 45 4.13 10.06 8.50
N GLY A 46 3.10 9.21 8.41
CA GLY A 46 1.94 9.36 7.53
C GLY A 46 0.88 10.34 8.05
N GLY A 47 1.08 10.93 9.23
CA GLY A 47 0.16 11.86 9.86
C GLY A 47 -0.92 11.20 10.72
N ALA A 48 -0.61 10.06 11.36
CA ALA A 48 -1.52 9.44 12.31
C ALA A 48 -1.78 10.34 13.53
N ASP A 49 -3.03 10.39 13.96
CA ASP A 49 -3.48 11.07 15.16
C ASP A 49 -4.59 10.26 15.88
N GLU A 50 -5.21 10.84 16.91
CA GLU A 50 -6.25 10.16 17.69
C GLU A 50 -7.52 9.87 16.87
N GLU A 51 -7.86 10.72 15.89
CA GLU A 51 -9.05 10.56 15.05
C GLU A 51 -8.79 9.57 13.91
N ASN A 52 -7.56 9.51 13.41
CA ASN A 52 -7.13 8.66 12.32
C ASN A 52 -5.76 8.02 12.63
N PRO A 53 -5.73 6.97 13.46
CA PRO A 53 -4.47 6.37 13.92
C PRO A 53 -3.74 5.54 12.84
N MET A 54 -4.41 5.23 11.73
CA MET A 54 -3.87 4.41 10.63
C MET A 54 -4.24 5.03 9.28
N PRO A 55 -3.70 6.23 8.96
CA PRO A 55 -3.98 6.90 7.70
C PRO A 55 -3.52 6.05 6.52
N TYR A 56 -4.07 6.37 5.34
CA TYR A 56 -3.62 5.77 4.10
C TYR A 56 -2.14 6.07 3.86
N LEU A 57 -1.35 5.00 3.73
CA LEU A 57 0.03 5.08 3.30
C LEU A 57 0.12 4.99 1.78
N LYS A 58 0.98 5.82 1.17
CA LYS A 58 1.18 5.82 -0.28
C LYS A 58 1.54 4.40 -0.76
N THR A 59 0.94 3.94 -1.84
CA THR A 59 1.22 2.61 -2.43
C THR A 59 2.69 2.34 -2.72
N THR A 60 3.51 3.37 -2.93
CA THR A 60 4.96 3.26 -3.11
C THR A 60 5.72 2.73 -1.90
N ILE A 61 5.12 2.80 -0.70
CA ILE A 61 5.68 2.24 0.56
C ILE A 61 4.88 1.04 1.07
N CYS A 62 4.01 0.49 0.21
CA CYS A 62 3.25 -0.72 0.46
C CYS A 62 3.72 -1.83 -0.48
N ARG A 63 3.46 -3.08 -0.09
CA ARG A 63 3.64 -4.25 -0.94
C ARG A 63 2.29 -4.81 -1.37
N VAL A 64 2.18 -5.18 -2.65
CA VAL A 64 1.00 -5.86 -3.17
C VAL A 64 0.98 -7.29 -2.66
N ILE A 65 -0.16 -7.71 -2.10
CA ILE A 65 -0.35 -9.06 -1.56
C ILE A 65 -1.32 -9.91 -2.40
N SER A 66 -2.16 -9.27 -3.21
CA SER A 66 -3.08 -9.95 -4.13
C SER A 66 -3.43 -9.06 -5.31
N ILE A 67 -3.67 -9.67 -6.46
CA ILE A 67 -4.25 -9.01 -7.63
C ILE A 67 -5.31 -9.95 -8.20
N ALA A 68 -6.54 -9.45 -8.36
CA ALA A 68 -7.58 -10.10 -9.12
C ALA A 68 -7.78 -9.33 -10.43
N ALA A 69 -7.83 -10.04 -11.57
CA ALA A 69 -7.97 -9.40 -12.87
C ALA A 69 -9.01 -10.11 -13.75
N VAL A 70 -9.81 -9.31 -14.47
CA VAL A 70 -10.70 -9.75 -15.55
C VAL A 70 -10.20 -9.13 -16.84
N VAL A 71 -9.91 -9.98 -17.82
CA VAL A 71 -9.42 -9.57 -19.13
C VAL A 71 -10.45 -9.90 -20.20
N ARG A 72 -10.77 -8.91 -21.05
CA ARG A 72 -11.56 -9.06 -22.28
C ARG A 72 -10.64 -8.77 -23.46
N THR A 73 -10.50 -9.74 -24.37
CA THR A 73 -9.67 -9.69 -25.58
C THR A 73 -10.49 -10.03 -26.82
#